data_AF-A0A0Q8NA71-F1
#
_entry.id   AF-A0A0Q8NA71-F1
#
_cell.length_a   1.000
_cell.length_b   1.000
_cell.length_c   1.000
_cell.angle_alpha   90.00
_cell.angle_beta   90.00
_cell.angle_gamma   90.00
#
_symmetry.space_group_name_H-M   'P 1'
#
loop_
_entity.id
_entity.type
_entity.pdbx_description
1 polymer ?
#
loop_
_entity_poly.entity_id
_entity_poly.type
_entity_poly.pdbx_seq_one_letter_code
_entity_poly.pdbx_strand_id
1 'polypeptide(L)'
;MTKIFDGEVTRDMTPEEEAELEAFRLSALPNLAGVQTALKAAIDSQAEAERLRYITPGAGQAMTYQQKAGEASRFLADAEPNPADYPMLSAEVGITAETLAGVANVVNDAYINWQMIGAAIESIRLSNKAAIDAAADIGIAQAIFDAIVWPLR
;
A
#
# COMPACT_ATOMS: atom_id res chain seq x y z
N MET A 1 -6.34 30.67 -64.07
CA MET A 1 -6.85 29.34 -63.67
C MET A 1 -5.89 28.80 -62.63
N THR A 2 -6.22 29.06 -61.37
CA THR A 2 -5.38 28.80 -60.18
C THR A 2 -5.35 27.31 -59.89
N LYS A 3 -4.17 26.67 -59.93
CA LYS A 3 -4.00 25.29 -59.47
C LYS A 3 -3.72 25.32 -57.96
N ILE A 4 -4.56 24.62 -57.22
CA ILE A 4 -4.52 24.44 -55.77
C ILE A 4 -3.29 23.59 -55.42
N PHE A 5 -2.48 24.07 -54.47
CA PHE A 5 -1.45 23.29 -53.78
C PHE A 5 -2.13 22.65 -52.57
N ASP A 6 -2.44 21.36 -52.62
CA ASP A 6 -2.64 20.52 -51.44
C ASP A 6 -1.55 19.46 -51.45
N GLY A 7 -0.32 19.91 -51.25
CA GLY A 7 0.85 19.05 -51.11
C GLY A 7 0.96 18.58 -49.67
N GLU A 8 0.32 17.47 -49.34
CA GLU A 8 0.72 16.69 -48.19
C GLU A 8 2.09 16.08 -48.54
N VAL A 9 3.17 16.73 -48.10
CA VAL A 9 4.53 16.22 -48.28
C VAL A 9 4.70 15.08 -47.28
N THR A 10 4.27 13.88 -47.68
CA THR A 10 4.78 12.66 -47.07
C THR A 10 6.22 12.54 -47.52
N ARG A 11 7.15 13.02 -46.69
CA ARG A 11 8.56 12.73 -46.88
C ARG A 11 8.73 11.22 -46.67
N ASP A 12 9.09 10.51 -47.72
CA ASP A 12 9.54 9.12 -47.58
C ASP A 12 10.74 9.10 -46.64
N MET A 13 10.59 8.36 -45.54
CA MET A 13 11.68 8.12 -44.61
C MET A 13 12.72 7.27 -45.32
N THR A 14 14.00 7.58 -45.09
CA THR A 14 15.05 6.67 -45.54
C THR A 14 14.98 5.37 -44.71
N PRO A 15 15.51 4.24 -45.22
CA PRO A 15 15.64 3.02 -44.41
C PRO A 15 16.39 3.23 -43.08
N GLU A 16 17.28 4.22 -43.03
CA GLU A 16 18.01 4.61 -41.82
C GLU A 16 17.09 5.33 -40.83
N GLU A 17 16.27 6.27 -41.29
CA GLU A 17 15.27 6.95 -40.46
C GLU A 17 14.20 5.98 -39.95
N GLU A 18 13.79 5.00 -40.76
CA GLU A 18 12.86 3.93 -40.33
C GLU A 18 13.50 3.04 -39.24
N ALA A 19 14.78 2.68 -39.40
CA ALA A 19 15.50 1.88 -38.42
C ALA A 19 15.72 2.63 -37.10
N GLU A 20 16.02 3.93 -37.15
CA GLU A 20 16.14 4.78 -35.96
C GLU A 20 14.81 4.92 -35.23
N LEU A 21 13.70 5.12 -35.95
CA LEU A 21 12.38 5.21 -35.37
C LEU A 21 11.96 3.89 -34.70
N GLU A 22 12.26 2.75 -35.33
CA GLU A 22 11.97 1.44 -34.77
C GLU A 22 12.87 1.14 -33.55
N ALA A 23 14.15 1.47 -33.59
CA ALA A 23 15.04 1.34 -32.43
C ALA A 23 14.57 2.20 -31.26
N PHE A 24 14.14 3.43 -31.53
CA PHE A 24 13.53 4.30 -30.53
C PHE A 24 12.25 3.68 -29.95
N ARG A 25 11.37 3.18 -30.81
CA ARG A 25 10.13 2.52 -30.40
C ARG A 25 10.38 1.29 -29.52
N LEU A 26 11.32 0.43 -29.91
CA LEU A 26 11.73 -0.75 -29.15
C LEU A 26 12.36 -0.35 -27.80
N SER A 27 13.14 0.72 -27.76
CA SER A 27 13.70 1.25 -26.50
C SER A 27 12.63 1.81 -25.56
N ALA A 28 11.51 2.28 -26.12
CA ALA A 28 10.35 2.78 -25.38
C ALA A 28 9.40 1.66 -24.93
N LEU A 29 9.57 0.43 -25.41
CA LEU A 29 8.77 -0.70 -24.93
C LEU A 29 9.14 -1.01 -23.47
N PRO A 30 8.14 -1.30 -22.63
CA PRO A 30 8.40 -1.69 -21.25
C PRO A 30 9.21 -2.98 -21.23
N ASN A 31 10.36 -2.95 -20.55
CA ASN A 31 11.11 -4.15 -20.23
C ASN A 31 10.61 -4.75 -18.90
N LEU A 32 10.89 -6.05 -18.70
CA LEU A 32 10.44 -6.79 -17.53
C LEU A 32 10.79 -6.11 -16.20
N ALA A 33 12.03 -5.64 -16.04
CA ALA A 33 12.47 -5.00 -14.79
C ALA A 33 11.70 -3.71 -14.49
N GLY A 34 11.39 -2.92 -15.53
CA GLY A 34 10.54 -1.73 -15.42
C GLY A 34 9.12 -2.07 -14.98
N VAL A 35 8.53 -3.10 -15.59
CA VAL A 35 7.18 -3.59 -15.23
C VAL A 35 7.16 -4.12 -13.79
N GLN A 36 8.11 -4.97 -13.41
CA GLN A 36 8.22 -5.49 -12.04
C GLN A 36 8.30 -4.35 -11.01
N THR A 37 9.11 -3.33 -11.29
CA THR A 37 9.23 -2.15 -10.42
C THR A 37 7.89 -1.42 -10.26
N ALA A 38 7.20 -1.15 -11.39
CA ALA A 38 5.92 -0.47 -11.38
C ALA A 38 4.83 -1.26 -10.65
N LEU A 39 4.72 -2.57 -10.91
CA LEU A 39 3.74 -3.43 -10.26
C LEU A 39 3.99 -3.53 -8.75
N LYS A 40 5.25 -3.69 -8.31
CA LYS A 40 5.58 -3.72 -6.88
C LYS A 40 5.22 -2.42 -6.16
N ALA A 41 5.44 -1.27 -6.80
CA ALA A 41 5.01 0.03 -6.27
C ALA A 41 3.49 0.10 -6.17
N ALA A 42 2.77 -0.39 -7.19
CA ALA A 42 1.31 -0.47 -7.15
C ALA A 42 0.79 -1.41 -6.05
N ILE A 43 1.48 -2.53 -5.76
CA ILE A 43 1.16 -3.40 -4.62
C ILE A 43 1.35 -2.63 -3.30
N ASP A 44 2.43 -1.87 -3.15
CA ASP A 44 2.65 -1.06 -1.93
C ASP A 44 1.53 -0.02 -1.75
N SER A 45 1.09 0.64 -2.83
CA SER A 45 -0.05 1.57 -2.80
C SER A 45 -1.37 0.88 -2.46
N GLN A 46 -1.65 -0.29 -3.04
CA GLN A 46 -2.85 -1.06 -2.71
C GLN A 46 -2.85 -1.53 -1.26
N ALA A 47 -1.72 -2.03 -0.77
CA ALA A 47 -1.58 -2.45 0.62
C ALA A 47 -1.88 -1.28 1.58
N GLU A 48 -1.38 -0.08 1.26
CA GLU A 48 -1.70 1.11 2.07
C GLU A 48 -3.18 1.48 1.99
N ALA A 49 -3.78 1.48 0.79
CA ALA A 49 -5.21 1.73 0.64
C ALA A 49 -6.05 0.75 1.49
N GLU A 50 -5.66 -0.52 1.55
CA GLU A 50 -6.32 -1.51 2.40
C GLU A 50 -6.11 -1.24 3.89
N ARG A 51 -4.89 -0.88 4.34
CA ARG A 51 -4.64 -0.50 5.75
C ARG A 51 -5.53 0.66 6.18
N LEU A 52 -5.68 1.67 5.33
CA LEU A 52 -6.48 2.86 5.61
C LEU A 52 -7.99 2.60 5.73
N ARG A 53 -8.47 1.39 5.44
CA ARG A 53 -9.85 0.98 5.74
C ARG A 53 -10.06 0.67 7.22
N TYR A 54 -8.98 0.37 7.95
CA TYR A 54 -9.00 -0.05 9.35
C TYR A 54 -8.41 0.99 10.30
N ILE A 55 -7.54 1.88 9.81
CA ILE A 55 -6.88 2.91 10.60
C ILE A 55 -7.02 4.30 9.97
N THR A 56 -6.87 5.32 10.81
CA THR A 56 -6.81 6.71 10.35
C THR A 56 -5.38 7.07 9.92
N PRO A 57 -5.17 7.72 8.75
CA PRO A 57 -3.85 8.12 8.29
C PRO A 57 -3.24 9.23 9.15
N GLY A 58 -1.91 9.28 9.18
CA GLY A 58 -1.13 10.38 9.75
C GLY A 58 -0.12 9.93 10.82
N ALA A 59 1.09 10.48 10.78
CA ALA A 59 2.17 10.09 11.68
C ALA A 59 1.86 10.36 13.16
N GLY A 60 1.28 11.52 13.48
CA GLY A 60 0.87 11.84 14.85
C GLY A 60 -0.27 10.94 15.37
N GLN A 61 -1.17 10.55 14.47
CA GLN A 61 -2.26 9.62 14.80
C GLN A 61 -1.72 8.21 15.03
N ALA A 62 -0.80 7.74 14.19
CA ALA A 62 -0.13 6.46 14.37
C ALA A 62 0.64 6.39 15.71
N MET A 63 1.38 7.45 16.05
CA MET A 63 2.06 7.57 17.35
C MET A 63 1.06 7.50 18.52
N THR A 64 -0.09 8.16 18.40
CA THR A 64 -1.17 8.10 19.41
C THR A 64 -1.69 6.68 19.59
N TYR A 65 -1.99 5.97 18.51
CA TYR A 65 -2.46 4.57 18.59
C TYR A 65 -1.41 3.62 19.16
N GLN A 66 -0.15 3.77 18.78
CA GLN A 66 0.95 2.96 19.31
C GLN A 66 1.13 3.16 20.82
N GLN A 67 1.08 4.42 21.29
CA GLN A 67 1.18 4.71 22.72
C GLN A 67 -0.01 4.13 23.50
N LYS A 68 -1.24 4.30 22.99
CA LYS A 68 -2.44 3.71 23.60
C LYS A 68 -2.35 2.19 23.68
N ALA A 69 -1.94 1.51 22.60
CA ALA A 69 -1.76 0.05 22.61
C ALA A 69 -0.71 -0.39 23.64
N GLY A 70 0.41 0.34 23.74
CA GLY A 70 1.45 0.08 24.73
C GLY A 70 0.96 0.29 26.17
N GLU A 71 0.22 1.36 26.44
CA GLU A 71 -0.42 1.59 27.74
C GLU A 71 -1.43 0.51 28.09
N ALA A 72 -2.29 0.11 27.14
CA ALA A 72 -3.32 -0.90 27.36
C ALA A 72 -2.71 -2.26 27.71
N SER A 73 -1.69 -2.69 26.96
CA SER A 73 -0.97 -3.93 27.24
C SER A 73 -0.32 -3.92 28.63
N ARG A 74 0.32 -2.80 29.03
CA ARG A 74 0.91 -2.67 30.37
C ARG A 74 -0.15 -2.65 31.47
N PHE A 75 -1.24 -1.91 31.28
CA PHE A 75 -2.34 -1.80 32.24
C PHE A 75 -2.96 -3.16 32.52
N LEU A 76 -3.24 -3.94 31.46
CA LEU A 76 -3.87 -5.26 31.58
C LEU A 76 -2.94 -6.33 32.19
N ALA A 77 -1.62 -6.09 32.20
CA ALA A 77 -0.64 -6.95 32.84
C ALA A 77 -0.27 -6.52 34.27
N ASP A 78 -0.68 -5.32 34.70
CA ASP A 78 -0.40 -4.77 36.02
C ASP A 78 -1.44 -5.24 37.04
N ALA A 79 -0.97 -5.77 38.17
CA ALA A 79 -1.84 -6.25 39.25
C ALA A 79 -2.42 -5.10 40.08
N GLU A 80 -1.72 -3.95 40.15
CA GLU A 80 -2.10 -2.79 40.95
C GLU A 80 -1.85 -1.48 40.15
N PRO A 81 -2.54 -1.29 39.00
CA PRO A 81 -2.25 -0.19 38.11
C PRO A 81 -2.56 1.16 38.74
N ASN A 82 -1.60 2.10 38.65
CA ASN A 82 -1.81 3.49 38.97
C ASN A 82 -2.23 4.28 37.72
N PRO A 83 -3.43 4.89 37.68
CA PRO A 83 -3.91 5.66 36.52
C PRO A 83 -2.93 6.72 35.99
N ALA A 84 -2.10 7.31 36.86
CA ALA A 84 -1.11 8.31 36.46
C ALA A 84 -0.06 7.79 35.45
N ASP A 85 0.15 6.47 35.40
CA ASP A 85 1.11 5.81 34.50
C ASP A 85 0.51 5.51 33.10
N TYR A 86 -0.78 5.81 32.91
CA TYR A 86 -1.54 5.56 31.67
C TYR A 86 -2.30 6.83 31.22
N PRO A 87 -1.60 7.93 30.95
CA PRO A 87 -2.23 9.22 30.64
C PRO A 87 -3.03 9.21 29.34
N MET A 88 -2.62 8.44 28.31
CA MET A 88 -3.34 8.39 27.04
C MET A 88 -4.66 7.66 27.16
N LEU A 89 -4.71 6.59 27.96
CA LEU A 89 -5.96 5.87 28.25
C LEU A 89 -6.86 6.64 29.22
N SER A 90 -6.27 7.26 30.25
CA SER A 90 -7.02 8.03 31.25
C SER A 90 -7.78 9.20 30.63
N ALA A 91 -7.24 9.79 29.55
CA ALA A 91 -7.89 10.87 28.80
C ALA A 91 -9.19 10.44 28.08
N GLU A 92 -9.47 9.14 27.96
CA GLU A 92 -10.68 8.62 27.28
C GLU A 92 -11.74 8.08 28.24
N VAL A 93 -11.50 8.13 29.55
CA VAL A 93 -12.47 7.70 30.55
C VAL A 93 -13.70 8.60 30.49
N GLY A 94 -14.89 8.00 30.41
CA GLY A 94 -16.16 8.69 30.19
C GLY A 94 -16.44 9.06 28.73
N ILE A 95 -15.52 8.78 27.80
CA ILE A 95 -15.70 8.99 26.35
C ILE A 95 -15.78 7.65 25.63
N THR A 96 -14.76 6.80 25.80
CA THR A 96 -14.65 5.49 25.15
C THR A 96 -15.25 4.39 26.04
N ALA A 97 -15.05 4.49 27.36
CA ALA A 97 -15.67 3.62 28.36
C ALA A 97 -15.71 4.32 29.73
N GLU A 98 -16.57 3.86 30.63
CA GLU A 98 -16.76 4.45 31.97
C GLU A 98 -15.55 4.29 32.91
N THR A 99 -14.67 3.33 32.64
CA THR A 99 -13.51 3.03 33.51
C THR A 99 -12.23 2.90 32.69
N LEU A 100 -11.09 3.15 33.34
CA LEU A 100 -9.77 2.98 32.72
C LEU A 100 -9.55 1.54 32.21
N ALA A 101 -9.99 0.53 32.98
CA ALA A 101 -9.96 -0.87 32.55
C ALA A 101 -10.84 -1.12 31.32
N GLY A 102 -12.02 -0.49 31.25
CA GLY A 102 -12.87 -0.53 30.06
C GLY A 102 -12.17 0.05 28.83
N VAL A 103 -11.55 1.22 28.97
CA VAL A 103 -10.77 1.85 27.88
C VAL A 103 -9.62 0.94 27.45
N ALA A 104 -8.85 0.40 28.40
CA ALA A 104 -7.73 -0.49 28.13
C ALA A 104 -8.17 -1.73 27.32
N ASN A 105 -9.29 -2.36 27.69
CA ASN A 105 -9.84 -3.50 26.95
C ASN A 105 -10.24 -3.11 25.52
N VAL A 106 -10.98 -2.01 25.33
CA VAL A 106 -11.40 -1.54 24.00
C VAL A 106 -10.18 -1.27 23.10
N VAL A 107 -9.17 -0.59 23.64
CA VAL A 107 -7.93 -0.30 22.89
C VAL A 107 -7.16 -1.57 22.57
N ASN A 108 -7.03 -2.49 23.53
CA ASN A 108 -6.33 -3.76 23.33
C ASN A 108 -7.03 -4.63 22.28
N ASP A 109 -8.36 -4.73 22.31
CA ASP A 109 -9.14 -5.48 21.33
C ASP A 109 -8.99 -4.87 19.92
N ALA A 110 -9.04 -3.55 19.80
CA ALA A 110 -8.78 -2.86 18.55
C ALA A 110 -7.36 -3.13 18.02
N TYR A 111 -6.36 -3.15 18.92
CA TYR A 111 -4.98 -3.46 18.57
C TYR A 111 -4.81 -4.92 18.10
N ILE A 112 -5.42 -5.89 18.77
CA ILE A 112 -5.39 -7.31 18.36
C ILE A 112 -6.03 -7.49 16.98
N ASN A 113 -7.20 -6.87 16.76
CA ASN A 113 -7.86 -6.91 15.45
C ASN A 113 -6.97 -6.30 14.36
N TRP A 114 -6.32 -5.16 14.64
CA TRP A 114 -5.35 -4.55 13.74
C TRP A 114 -4.15 -5.46 13.45
N GLN A 115 -3.60 -6.14 14.46
CA GLN A 115 -2.48 -7.06 14.27
C GLN A 115 -2.84 -8.21 13.31
N MET A 116 -4.03 -8.80 13.47
CA MET A 116 -4.45 -9.89 12.59
C MET A 116 -4.61 -9.44 11.14
N ILE A 117 -5.33 -8.34 10.91
CA ILE A 117 -5.57 -7.85 9.54
C ILE A 117 -4.29 -7.27 8.91
N GLY A 118 -3.48 -6.55 9.69
CA GLY A 118 -2.21 -5.98 9.26
C GLY A 118 -1.21 -7.06 8.84
N ALA A 119 -1.13 -8.17 9.59
CA ALA A 119 -0.31 -9.31 9.22
C ALA A 119 -0.78 -9.99 7.93
N ALA A 120 -2.09 -10.15 7.74
CA ALA A 120 -2.65 -10.72 6.51
C ALA A 120 -2.34 -9.85 5.28
N ILE A 121 -2.54 -8.53 5.38
CA ILE A 121 -2.18 -7.56 4.33
C ILE A 121 -0.68 -7.65 4.03
N GLU A 122 0.17 -7.67 5.06
CA GLU A 122 1.62 -7.70 4.87
C GLU A 122 2.10 -9.00 4.20
N SER A 123 1.52 -10.13 4.57
CA SER A 123 1.80 -11.42 3.93
C SER A 123 1.47 -11.39 2.43
N ILE A 124 0.30 -10.86 2.06
CA ILE A 124 -0.12 -10.72 0.65
C ILE A 124 0.83 -9.77 -0.09
N ARG A 125 1.17 -8.63 0.51
CA ARG A 125 2.08 -7.64 -0.06
C ARG A 125 3.44 -8.25 -0.37
N LEU A 126 4.08 -8.89 0.62
CA LEU A 126 5.42 -9.43 0.47
C LEU A 126 5.47 -10.64 -0.47
N SER A 127 4.51 -11.57 -0.36
CA SER A 127 4.47 -12.77 -1.20
C SER A 127 4.28 -12.45 -2.68
N ASN A 128 3.37 -11.51 -3.02
CA ASN A 128 3.16 -11.13 -4.42
C ASN A 128 4.32 -10.33 -4.99
N LYS A 129 4.98 -9.48 -4.19
CA LYS A 129 6.22 -8.81 -4.64
C LYS A 129 7.32 -9.82 -4.95
N ALA A 130 7.50 -10.84 -4.10
CA ALA A 130 8.45 -11.91 -4.33
C ALA A 130 8.11 -12.75 -5.58
N ALA A 131 6.82 -13.04 -5.80
CA ALA A 131 6.37 -13.74 -6.99
C ALA A 131 6.60 -12.93 -8.28
N ILE A 132 6.35 -11.60 -8.25
CA ILE A 132 6.63 -10.71 -9.37
C ILE A 132 8.14 -10.65 -9.67
N ASP A 133 8.99 -10.61 -8.64
CA ASP A 133 10.45 -10.66 -8.82
C ASP A 133 10.91 -11.96 -9.50
N ALA A 134 10.21 -13.07 -9.26
CA ALA A 134 10.49 -14.37 -9.88
C ALA A 134 9.81 -14.58 -11.25
N ALA A 135 8.99 -13.64 -11.72
CA ALA A 135 8.27 -13.78 -12.99
C ALA A 135 9.24 -13.85 -14.18
N ALA A 136 9.03 -14.81 -15.09
CA ALA A 136 9.91 -15.02 -16.24
C ALA A 136 9.67 -14.01 -17.38
N ASP A 137 8.49 -13.37 -17.41
CA ASP A 137 8.11 -12.39 -18.41
C ASP A 137 7.04 -11.42 -17.86
N ILE A 138 6.72 -10.42 -18.68
CA ILE A 138 5.77 -9.35 -18.36
C ILE A 138 4.36 -9.89 -18.14
N GLY A 139 3.94 -10.88 -18.93
CA GLY A 139 2.61 -11.47 -18.84
C GLY A 139 2.41 -12.19 -17.52
N ILE A 140 3.41 -12.95 -17.07
CA ILE A 140 3.38 -13.62 -15.76
C ILE A 140 3.36 -12.59 -14.63
N ALA A 141 4.19 -11.55 -14.69
CA ALA A 141 4.23 -10.50 -13.67
C ALA A 141 2.85 -9.81 -13.54
N GLN A 142 2.22 -9.49 -14.67
CA GLN A 142 0.88 -8.88 -14.70
C GLN A 142 -0.19 -9.84 -14.17
N ALA A 143 -0.17 -11.11 -14.57
CA ALA A 143 -1.14 -12.10 -14.10
C ALA A 143 -1.07 -12.31 -12.58
N ILE A 144 0.12 -12.27 -11.98
CA ILE A 144 0.30 -12.30 -10.52
C ILE A 144 -0.37 -11.08 -9.89
N PHE A 145 -0.11 -9.89 -10.43
CA PHE A 145 -0.68 -8.65 -9.92
C PHE A 145 -2.21 -8.63 -10.00
N ASP A 146 -2.79 -9.04 -11.14
CA ASP A 146 -4.24 -9.06 -11.36
C ASP A 146 -4.95 -10.08 -10.48
N ALA A 147 -4.25 -11.12 -10.03
CA ALA A 147 -4.77 -12.16 -9.15
C ALA A 147 -4.71 -11.80 -7.65
N ILE A 148 -4.21 -10.62 -7.28
CA ILE A 148 -4.12 -10.21 -5.87
C ILE A 148 -5.52 -10.07 -5.29
N VAL A 149 -5.77 -10.81 -4.20
CA VAL A 149 -6.99 -10.71 -3.39
C VAL A 149 -6.59 -10.25 -2.00
N TRP A 150 -7.06 -9.06 -1.62
CA TRP A 150 -6.87 -8.52 -0.28
C TRP A 150 -7.86 -9.15 0.72
N PRO A 151 -7.53 -9.17 2.03
CA PRO A 151 -8.41 -9.75 3.03
C PRO A 151 -9.76 -9.05 3.04
N LEU A 152 -10.84 -9.85 3.09
CA LEU A 152 -12.19 -9.32 3.22
C LEU A 152 -12.39 -8.68 4.61
N ARG A 153 -13.26 -7.68 4.64
CA ARG A 153 -13.68 -7.01 5.86
C ARG A 153 -14.83 -7.75 6.53
#